data_AF-A0A7V9HFH8-F1
#
_entry.id   AF-A0A7V9HFH8-F1
#
_cell.length_a   1.000
_cell.length_b   1.000
_cell.length_c   1.000
_cell.angle_alpha   90.00
_cell.angle_beta   90.00
_cell.angle_gamma   90.00
#
_symmetry.space_group_name_H-M   'P 1'
#
loop_
_entity.id
_entity.type
_entity.pdbx_description
1 polymer ?
#
loop_
_entity_poly.entity_id
_entity_poly.type
_entity_poly.pdbx_seq_one_letter_code
_entity_poly.pdbx_strand_id
1 'polypeptide(L)' 'MRGRERTALSGAQARADVLVCGGSFAGLAVARALAGAGADVLVVDRYEIGERQTSACAAPTGWLHAMGVR' A
#
# COMPACT_ATOMS: atom_id res chain seq x y z
N MET A 1 -1.66 -22.56 -6.82
CA MET A 1 -2.17 -21.19 -7.06
C MET A 1 -3.46 -20.99 -6.26
N ARG A 2 -3.61 -19.86 -5.53
CA ARG A 2 -4.76 -19.58 -4.64
C ARG A 2 -5.99 -19.01 -5.38
N GLY A 3 -6.41 -19.64 -6.47
CA GLY A 3 -7.38 -19.06 -7.42
C GLY A 3 -8.72 -18.62 -6.82
N ARG A 4 -9.26 -19.34 -5.84
CA ARG A 4 -10.56 -19.02 -5.19
C ARG A 4 -10.45 -18.17 -3.91
N GLU A 5 -9.26 -17.95 -3.37
CA GLU A 5 -9.01 -17.09 -2.20
C GLU A 5 -8.64 -15.66 -2.62
N ARG A 6 -8.66 -15.35 -3.93
CA ARG A 6 -8.35 -14.02 -4.44
C ARG A 6 -9.51 -13.07 -4.23
N THR A 7 -9.22 -11.90 -3.67
CA THR A 7 -10.12 -10.75 -3.71
C THR A 7 -10.24 -10.27 -5.15
N ALA A 8 -11.45 -10.34 -5.71
CA ALA A 8 -11.73 -9.82 -7.04
C ALA A 8 -11.72 -8.29 -7.00
N LEU A 9 -10.90 -7.67 -7.85
CA LEU A 9 -10.96 -6.24 -8.11
C LEU A 9 -12.01 -6.01 -9.20
N SER A 10 -13.12 -5.37 -8.87
CA SER A 10 -14.21 -5.09 -9.80
C SER A 10 -14.71 -3.65 -9.63
N GLY A 11 -15.50 -3.16 -10.59
CA GLY A 11 -16.13 -1.84 -10.51
C GLY A 11 -15.12 -0.70 -10.35
N ALA A 12 -15.41 0.21 -9.42
CA ALA A 12 -14.55 1.35 -9.11
C ALA A 12 -13.19 0.92 -8.55
N GLN A 13 -13.12 -0.18 -7.79
CA GLN A 13 -11.84 -0.67 -7.25
C GLN A 13 -10.89 -1.24 -8.32
N ALA A 14 -11.38 -1.52 -9.53
CA ALA A 14 -10.54 -1.89 -10.67
C ALA A 14 -10.03 -0.67 -11.45
N ARG A 15 -10.46 0.54 -11.07
CA ARG A 15 -10.08 1.81 -11.69
C ARG A 15 -9.18 2.54 -10.71
N ALA A 16 -7.93 2.73 -11.07
CA ALA A 16 -6.98 3.55 -10.33
C ALA A 16 -5.98 4.12 -11.33
N ASP A 17 -5.44 5.29 -11.05
CA ASP A 17 -4.33 5.85 -11.82
C ASP A 17 -3.04 5.08 -11.51
N VAL A 18 -2.90 4.62 -10.26
CA VAL A 18 -1.71 3.91 -9.76
C VAL A 18 -2.09 2.68 -8.94
N LEU A 19 -1.45 1.54 -9.25
CA LEU A 19 -1.49 0.32 -8.45
C LEU A 19 -0.16 0.15 -7.69
N VAL A 20 -0.23 0.08 -6.36
CA VAL A 20 0.91 -0.20 -5.48
C VAL A 20 0.80 -1.63 -4.95
N CYS A 21 1.78 -2.47 -5.27
CA CYS A 21 1.85 -3.84 -4.76
C CYS A 21 2.75 -3.91 -3.52
N GLY A 22 2.13 -4.11 -2.35
CA GLY A 22 2.79 -4.21 -1.05
C GLY A 22 2.42 -3.06 -0.11
N GLY A 23 1.91 -3.40 1.06
CA GLY A 23 1.42 -2.51 2.11
C GLY A 23 2.40 -2.26 3.25
N SER A 24 3.72 -2.35 2.99
CA SER A 24 4.74 -1.99 3.98
C SER A 24 5.03 -0.48 3.97
N PHE A 25 6.04 -0.04 4.74
CA PHE A 25 6.48 1.35 4.80
C PHE A 25 6.70 1.99 3.43
N ALA A 26 7.37 1.29 2.50
CA ALA A 26 7.66 1.83 1.18
C ALA A 26 6.37 2.07 0.38
N GLY A 27 5.52 1.06 0.30
CA GLY A 27 4.28 1.11 -0.48
C GLY A 27 3.30 2.14 0.07
N LEU A 28 3.13 2.19 1.40
CA LEU A 28 2.26 3.17 2.04
C LEU A 28 2.81 4.60 1.97
N ALA A 29 4.12 4.79 2.07
CA ALA A 29 4.74 6.11 1.89
C ALA A 29 4.51 6.65 0.46
N VAL A 30 4.72 5.81 -0.56
CA VAL A 30 4.47 6.16 -1.96
C VAL A 30 2.98 6.41 -2.20
N ALA A 31 2.10 5.54 -1.69
CA ALA A 31 0.66 5.69 -1.85
C ALA A 31 0.14 6.99 -1.23
N ARG A 32 0.62 7.34 -0.02
CA ARG A 32 0.28 8.62 0.63
C ARG A 32 0.73 9.83 -0.19
N ALA A 33 1.96 9.79 -0.71
CA ALA A 33 2.49 10.90 -1.50
C ALA A 33 1.68 11.11 -2.80
N LEU A 34 1.36 10.03 -3.51
CA LEU A 34 0.61 10.09 -4.77
C LEU A 34 -0.86 10.49 -4.55
N ALA A 35 -1.49 9.97 -3.50
CA ALA A 35 -2.84 10.41 -3.12
C ALA A 35 -2.87 11.90 -2.74
N GLY A 36 -1.85 12.38 -2.02
CA GLY A 36 -1.68 13.81 -1.72
C GLY A 36 -1.44 14.68 -2.96
N ALA A 37 -0.96 14.10 -4.06
CA ALA A 37 -0.84 14.76 -5.36
C ALA A 37 -2.11 14.66 -6.22
N GLY A 38 -3.17 14.02 -5.72
CA GLY A 38 -4.47 13.92 -6.38
C GLY A 38 -4.69 12.69 -7.25
N ALA A 39 -3.79 11.70 -7.22
CA ALA A 39 -3.98 10.43 -7.94
C ALA A 39 -4.96 9.51 -7.19
N ASP A 40 -5.75 8.73 -7.94
CA ASP A 40 -6.48 7.59 -7.39
C ASP A 40 -5.53 6.38 -7.26
N VAL A 41 -5.28 5.95 -6.02
CA VAL A 41 -4.25 4.96 -5.70
C VAL A 41 -4.88 3.72 -5.06
N LEU A 42 -4.66 2.57 -5.70
CA LEU A 42 -5.02 1.26 -5.15
C LEU A 42 -3.78 0.58 -4.56
N VAL A 43 -3.84 0.22 -3.28
CA VAL A 43 -2.80 -0.60 -2.62
C VAL A 43 -3.30 -2.03 -2.52
N VAL A 44 -2.51 -2.99 -3.00
CA VAL A 44 -2.79 -4.43 -2.88
C VAL A 44 -1.67 -5.08 -2.09
N ASP A 45 -2.03 -5.72 -0.98
CA ASP A 45 -1.15 -6.60 -0.23
C ASP A 45 -1.75 -8.01 -0.16
N ARG A 46 -0.92 -8.98 0.22
CA ARG A 46 -1.35 -10.36 0.47
C ARG A 46 -2.15 -10.47 1.77
N TYR A 47 -1.91 -9.57 2.71
CA TYR A 47 -2.51 -9.53 4.04
C TYR A 47 -3.27 -8.23 4.24
N GLU A 48 -4.15 -8.20 5.22
CA GLU A 48 -4.76 -6.94 5.63
C GLU A 48 -3.67 -5.97 6.11
N ILE A 49 -3.84 -4.68 5.82
CA ILE A 49 -2.88 -3.67 6.25
C ILE A 49 -2.82 -3.65 7.77
N GLY A 50 -1.64 -3.89 8.33
CA GLY A 50 -1.42 -3.99 9.77
C GLY A 50 -1.68 -5.37 10.37
N GLU A 51 -2.12 -6.37 9.60
CA GLU A 51 -2.30 -7.76 10.07
C GLU A 51 -0.98 -8.37 10.56
N ARG A 52 0.13 -7.99 9.92
CA ARG A 52 1.48 -8.50 10.24
C ARG A 52 2.40 -7.37 10.64
N GLN A 53 3.26 -7.68 11.61
CA GLN A 53 4.32 -6.79 12.01
C GLN A 53 5.26 -6.54 10.83
N THR A 54 5.33 -5.29 10.39
CA THR A 54 6.30 -4.86 9.38
C THR A 54 7.52 -4.32 10.12
N SER A 55 8.67 -4.97 9.93
CA SER A 55 9.91 -4.47 10.51
C SER A 55 10.29 -3.13 9.88
N ALA A 56 10.56 -2.13 10.72
CA ALA A 56 11.03 -0.81 10.31
C ALA A 56 12.57 -0.70 10.32
N CYS A 57 13.29 -1.71 10.82
CA CYS A 57 14.72 -1.59 11.14
C CYS A 57 15.64 -1.30 9.94
N ALA A 58 15.13 -1.39 8.71
CA ALA A 58 15.83 -1.04 7.48
C ALA A 58 15.02 -0.08 6.59
N ALA A 59 13.91 0.48 7.08
CA ALA A 59 13.15 1.47 6.34
C ALA A 59 13.93 2.81 6.34
N PRO A 60 14.22 3.40 5.16
CA PRO A 60 14.72 4.77 5.08
C PRO A 60 13.88 5.71 5.94
N THR A 61 14.55 6.54 6.75
CA THR A 61 13.88 7.46 7.69
C THR A 61 12.87 8.38 7.00
N GLY A 62 13.14 8.79 5.76
CA GLY A 62 12.18 9.55 4.95
C GLY A 62 10.82 8.85 4.77
N TRP A 63 10.79 7.52 4.66
CA TRP A 63 9.54 6.76 4.56
C TRP A 63 8.80 6.67 5.89
N LEU A 64 9.53 6.58 7.00
CA LEU A 64 8.94 6.64 8.35
C LEU A 64 8.27 8.01 8.59
N HIS A 65 8.94 9.09 8.21
CA HIS A 65 8.38 10.44 8.29
C HIS A 65 7.16 10.62 7.39
N ALA A 66 7.20 10.15 6.15
CA ALA A 66 6.04 10.18 5.24
C ALA A 66 4.84 9.40 5.78
N MET A 67 5.07 8.42 6.64
CA MET A 67 4.06 7.63 7.34
C MET A 67 3.56 8.28 8.64
N GLY A 68 4.15 9.38 9.09
CA GLY A 68 3.82 10.05 10.36
C GLY A 68 4.39 9.34 11.60
N VAL A 69 5.32 8.41 11.43
CA VAL A 69 5.99 7.69 12.52
C VAL A 69 7.20 8.51 12.99
N ARG A 70 7.37 8.66 14.32
CA ARG A 70 8.49 9.35 14.96
C ARG A 70 9.25 8.41 15.88
#